data_AF-A0AAV4VHN0-F1
#
_entry.id   AF-A0AAV4VHN0-F1
#
_cell.length_a   1.000
_cell.length_b   1.000
_cell.length_c   1.000
_cell.angle_alpha   90.00
_cell.angle_beta   90.00
_cell.angle_gamma   90.00
#
_symmetry.space_group_name_H-M   'P 1'
#
loop_
_entity.id
_entity.type
_entity.pdbx_description
1 polymer ?
#
loop_
_entity_poly.entity_id
_entity_poly.type
_entity_poly.pdbx_seq_one_letter_code
_entity_poly.pdbx_strand_id
1 'polypeptide(L)'
;MYKNNNFSGACDRLFVAESLRGMELDQHNDRTIANSSRLSCLESCLNSKTFICKSVEFDSKTNECRLSRHDRFDKKSYFRKSTSSVEYFDVTCPYEQRKKMF
;
A
#
# COMPACT_ATOMS: atom_id res chain seq x y z
N MET A 1 23.07 -2.71 -12.98
CA MET A 1 23.56 -2.33 -11.64
C MET A 1 22.38 -2.31 -10.68
N TYR A 2 22.17 -3.39 -9.92
CA TYR A 2 21.15 -3.38 -8.87
C TYR A 2 21.67 -2.51 -7.74
N LYS A 3 21.03 -1.36 -7.52
CA LYS A 3 21.37 -0.48 -6.40
C LYS A 3 21.10 -1.26 -5.10
N ASN A 4 22.16 -1.52 -4.34
CA ASN A 4 22.09 -1.95 -2.95
C ASN A 4 21.45 -0.81 -2.14
N ASN A 5 20.13 -0.80 -2.09
CA ASN A 5 19.39 0.07 -1.19
C ASN A 5 19.11 -0.73 0.07
N ASN A 6 19.69 -0.27 1.17
CA ASN A 6 19.34 -0.70 2.51
C ASN A 6 17.89 -0.24 2.78
N PHE A 7 16.91 -1.06 2.41
CA PHE A 7 15.48 -0.77 2.52
C PHE A 7 15.02 -0.93 3.97
N SER A 8 15.35 0.01 4.86
CA SER A 8 14.75 0.08 6.19
C SER A 8 13.33 0.67 6.11
N GLY A 9 12.44 0.01 5.37
CA GLY A 9 11.04 0.40 5.12
C GLY A 9 10.05 -0.65 5.63
N ALA A 10 8.83 -0.66 5.08
CA ALA A 10 7.83 -1.69 5.37
C ALA A 10 8.26 -3.09 4.87
N CYS A 11 9.04 -3.18 3.78
CA CYS A 11 9.65 -4.45 3.32
C CYS A 11 11.17 -4.30 3.12
N ASP A 12 11.96 -5.27 3.61
CA ASP A 12 13.43 -5.22 3.53
C ASP A 12 14.02 -5.80 2.23
N ARG A 13 13.32 -6.70 1.51
CA ARG A 13 13.90 -7.42 0.35
C ARG A 13 12.93 -7.74 -0.79
N LEU A 14 11.77 -8.29 -0.47
CA LEU A 14 10.78 -8.73 -1.47
C LEU A 14 9.39 -8.35 -1.00
N PHE A 15 8.54 -7.99 -1.96
CA PHE A 15 7.14 -7.68 -1.73
C PHE A 15 6.29 -8.26 -2.87
N VAL A 16 5.01 -8.48 -2.58
CA VAL A 16 3.97 -8.83 -3.54
C VAL A 16 2.90 -7.75 -3.44
N ALA A 17 2.49 -7.20 -4.58
CA ALA A 17 1.38 -6.25 -4.69
C ALA A 17 0.27 -6.88 -5.54
N GLU A 18 -0.77 -7.42 -4.90
CA GLU A 18 -1.94 -7.97 -5.60
C GLU A 18 -2.91 -6.85 -5.96
N SER A 19 -3.26 -6.71 -7.25
CA SER A 19 -4.12 -5.63 -7.74
C SER A 19 -5.58 -6.05 -7.92
N LEU A 20 -6.50 -5.19 -7.48
CA LEU A 20 -7.95 -5.31 -7.65
C LEU A 20 -8.53 -3.98 -8.14
N ARG A 21 -8.91 -3.92 -9.41
CA ARG A 21 -9.51 -2.71 -10.01
C ARG A 21 -10.96 -2.52 -9.59
N GLY A 22 -11.36 -1.27 -9.42
CA GLY A 22 -12.72 -0.88 -9.03
C GLY A 22 -13.07 -1.23 -7.58
N MET A 23 -12.05 -1.48 -6.75
CA MET A 23 -12.21 -1.81 -5.32
C MET A 23 -11.54 -0.75 -4.46
N GLU A 24 -12.02 -0.58 -3.23
CA GLU A 24 -11.49 0.35 -2.24
C GLU A 24 -11.70 -0.17 -0.81
N LEU A 25 -10.93 0.35 0.13
CA LEU A 25 -11.03 0.18 1.57
C LEU A 25 -11.52 1.49 2.20
N ASP A 26 -12.83 1.62 2.32
CA ASP A 26 -13.49 2.88 2.68
C ASP A 26 -13.02 3.46 4.02
N GLN A 27 -12.63 4.73 4.04
CA GLN A 27 -12.25 5.52 5.22
C GLN A 27 -11.04 5.01 6.05
N HIS A 28 -10.24 4.08 5.54
CA HIS A 28 -9.06 3.55 6.25
C HIS A 28 -7.74 4.10 5.69
N ASN A 29 -7.69 5.42 5.48
CA ASN A 29 -6.54 6.09 4.87
C ASN A 29 -5.62 6.66 5.95
N ASP A 30 -4.45 6.06 6.14
CA ASP A 30 -3.42 6.55 7.06
C ASP A 30 -2.62 7.70 6.46
N ARG A 31 -2.47 7.72 5.14
CA ARG A 31 -1.76 8.79 4.42
C ARG A 31 -2.31 8.97 3.01
N THR A 32 -2.55 10.21 2.62
CA THR A 32 -2.96 10.58 1.26
C THR A 32 -1.83 11.35 0.57
N ILE A 33 -1.59 11.07 -0.71
CA ILE A 33 -0.57 11.72 -1.54
C ILE A 33 -1.23 12.14 -2.86
N ALA A 34 -1.26 13.44 -3.14
CA ALA A 34 -1.79 13.97 -4.40
C ALA A 34 -0.74 13.92 -5.53
N ASN A 35 -1.20 13.98 -6.78
CA ASN A 35 -0.37 14.05 -7.98
C ASN A 35 0.70 12.93 -8.05
N SER A 36 0.30 11.71 -7.71
CA SER A 36 1.20 10.55 -7.71
C SER A 36 0.96 9.65 -8.93
N SER A 37 1.81 8.65 -9.09
CA SER A 37 1.60 7.54 -10.02
C SER A 37 1.41 6.25 -9.23
N ARG A 38 0.78 5.25 -9.84
CA ARG A 38 0.65 3.90 -9.26
C ARG A 38 1.97 3.35 -8.71
N LEU A 39 3.08 3.53 -9.44
CA LEU A 39 4.38 3.04 -9.00
C LEU A 39 4.89 3.82 -7.78
N SER A 40 4.79 5.15 -7.82
CA SER A 40 5.22 6.00 -6.70
C SER A 40 4.40 5.75 -5.43
N CYS A 41 3.11 5.41 -5.56
CA CYS A 41 2.27 4.94 -4.48
C CYS A 41 2.81 3.68 -3.80
N LEU A 42 3.10 2.64 -4.58
CA LEU A 42 3.65 1.40 -4.07
C LEU A 42 5.02 1.63 -3.43
N GLU A 43 5.90 2.41 -4.06
CA GLU A 43 7.18 2.81 -3.47
C GLU A 43 7.00 3.55 -2.14
N SER A 44 6.00 4.44 -2.05
CA SER A 44 5.70 5.17 -0.81
C SER A 44 5.19 4.25 0.29
N CYS A 45 4.40 3.24 -0.06
CA CYS A 45 3.93 2.20 0.86
C CYS A 45 5.12 1.39 1.40
N LEU A 46 5.96 0.87 0.50
CA LEU A 46 7.13 0.06 0.83
C LEU A 46 8.17 0.81 1.67
N ASN A 47 8.28 2.13 1.47
CA ASN A 47 9.22 2.97 2.21
C ASN A 47 8.58 3.69 3.42
N SER A 48 7.34 3.37 3.76
CA SER A 48 6.68 3.95 4.93
C SER A 48 7.43 3.58 6.21
N LYS A 49 7.76 4.58 7.02
CA LYS A 49 8.45 4.41 8.31
C LYS A 49 7.55 4.70 9.52
N THR A 50 6.44 5.37 9.31
CA THR A 50 5.50 5.78 10.37
C THR A 50 4.49 4.69 10.70
N PHE A 51 4.22 3.79 9.76
CA PHE A 51 3.38 2.60 9.93
C PHE A 51 3.76 1.57 8.88
N ILE A 52 3.51 0.30 9.17
CA ILE A 52 3.64 -0.78 8.18
C ILE A 52 2.46 -0.65 7.23
N CYS A 53 2.73 -0.20 6.00
CA CYS A 53 1.71 -0.06 4.98
C CYS A 53 1.37 -1.43 4.39
N LYS A 54 0.09 -1.79 4.46
CA LYS A 54 -0.43 -3.07 3.99
C LYS A 54 -1.29 -2.96 2.74
N SER A 55 -1.85 -1.78 2.46
CA SER A 55 -2.59 -1.57 1.22
C SER A 55 -2.44 -0.18 0.64
N VAL A 56 -2.72 -0.09 -0.66
CA VAL A 56 -2.64 1.13 -1.45
C VAL A 56 -3.89 1.26 -2.30
N GLU A 57 -4.38 2.47 -2.46
CA GLU A 57 -5.41 2.82 -3.41
C GLU A 57 -4.87 3.91 -4.32
N PHE A 58 -4.96 3.70 -5.63
CA PHE A 58 -4.61 4.73 -6.60
C PHE A 58 -5.85 5.08 -7.44
N ASP A 59 -6.29 6.33 -7.38
CA ASP A 59 -7.35 6.84 -8.24
C ASP A 59 -6.73 7.47 -9.50
N SER A 60 -6.95 6.83 -10.64
CA SER A 60 -6.38 7.28 -11.91
C SER A 60 -7.03 8.56 -12.47
N LYS A 61 -8.20 8.97 -11.95
CA LYS A 61 -8.86 10.22 -12.37
C LYS A 61 -8.26 11.43 -11.67
N THR A 62 -7.95 11.31 -10.39
CA THR A 62 -7.43 12.41 -9.57
C THR A 62 -5.91 12.36 -9.38
N ASN A 63 -5.28 11.25 -9.78
CA ASN A 63 -3.89 10.93 -9.46
C ASN A 63 -3.62 10.97 -7.95
N GLU A 64 -4.63 10.61 -7.16
CA GLU A 64 -4.52 10.53 -5.71
C GLU A 64 -4.14 9.12 -5.27
N CYS A 65 -3.24 9.07 -4.30
CA CYS A 65 -2.81 7.88 -3.61
C CYS A 65 -3.35 7.87 -2.18
N ARG A 66 -3.88 6.73 -1.72
CA ARG A 66 -4.22 6.53 -0.31
C ARG A 66 -3.52 5.27 0.19
N LEU A 67 -2.77 5.41 1.27
CA LEU A 67 -2.01 4.33 1.90
C LEU A 67 -2.68 3.94 3.20
N SER A 68 -2.71 2.64 3.50
CA SER A 68 -3.33 2.11 4.72
C SER A 68 -2.41 1.14 5.45
N ARG A 69 -2.48 1.13 6.78
CA ARG A 69 -1.94 0.06 7.64
C ARG A 69 -2.81 -1.20 7.65
N HIS A 70 -3.97 -1.13 7.03
CA HIS A 70 -4.97 -2.17 6.96
C HIS A 70 -4.99 -2.81 5.57
N ASP A 71 -5.53 -4.02 5.50
CA ASP A 71 -5.74 -4.77 4.26
C ASP A 71 -7.21 -5.21 4.17
N ARG A 72 -7.62 -5.78 3.03
CA ARG A 72 -9.01 -6.20 2.83
C ARG A 72 -9.42 -7.38 3.73
N PHE A 73 -8.47 -8.04 4.40
CA PHE A 73 -8.76 -9.15 5.30
C PHE A 73 -9.01 -8.65 6.73
N ASP A 74 -8.19 -7.72 7.24
CA ASP A 74 -8.34 -7.16 8.59
C ASP A 74 -9.45 -6.08 8.67
N LYS A 75 -9.80 -5.43 7.56
CA LYS A 75 -10.91 -4.47 7.45
C LYS A 75 -11.94 -4.87 6.40
N LYS A 76 -12.27 -6.17 6.33
CA LYS A 76 -13.20 -6.75 5.35
C LYS A 76 -14.55 -6.03 5.22
N SER A 77 -15.14 -5.54 6.32
CA SER A 77 -16.44 -4.83 6.28
C SER A 77 -16.39 -3.49 5.54
N TYR A 78 -15.20 -2.93 5.34
CA TYR A 78 -14.98 -1.66 4.64
C TYR A 78 -14.44 -1.85 3.22
N PHE A 79 -14.12 -3.10 2.85
CA PHE A 79 -13.66 -3.43 1.50
C PHE A 79 -14.85 -3.55 0.56
N ARG A 80 -14.96 -2.63 -0.39
CA ARG A 80 -16.14 -2.47 -1.25
C ARG A 80 -15.77 -2.04 -2.67
N LYS A 81 -16.77 -2.02 -3.56
CA LYS A 81 -16.61 -1.45 -4.89
C LYS A 81 -16.43 0.06 -4.78
N SER A 82 -15.46 0.60 -5.51
CA SER A 82 -15.27 2.03 -5.62
C SER A 82 -16.29 2.65 -6.57
N THR A 83 -16.66 3.90 -6.30
CA THR A 83 -17.45 4.74 -7.20
C THR A 83 -16.59 5.52 -8.20
N SER A 84 -15.26 5.48 -8.03
CA SER A 84 -14.28 6.14 -8.91
C SER A 84 -13.41 5.12 -9.66
N SER A 85 -12.37 5.58 -10.35
CA SER A 85 -11.41 4.76 -11.08
C SER A 85 -10.26 4.32 -10.19
N VAL A 86 -10.59 3.72 -9.05
CA VAL A 86 -9.61 3.25 -8.05
C VAL A 86 -9.08 1.86 -8.42
N GLU A 87 -7.76 1.69 -8.31
CA GLU A 87 -7.08 0.39 -8.27
C GLU A 87 -6.54 0.17 -6.85
N TYR A 88 -7.03 -0.87 -6.18
CA TYR A 88 -6.60 -1.29 -4.84
C TYR A 88 -5.46 -2.29 -4.93
N PHE A 89 -4.50 -2.23 -4.01
CA PHE A 89 -3.41 -3.18 -3.89
C PHE A 89 -3.27 -3.71 -2.46
N ASP A 90 -3.26 -5.03 -2.30
CA ASP A 90 -2.69 -5.67 -1.09
C ASP A 90 -1.17 -5.71 -1.24
N VAL A 91 -0.44 -5.12 -0.29
CA VAL A 91 1.02 -5.12 -0.25
C VAL A 91 1.48 -6.04 0.88
N THR A 92 2.16 -7.12 0.54
CA THR A 92 2.64 -8.13 1.50
C THR A 92 4.14 -8.36 1.35
N CYS A 93 4.83 -8.56 2.48
CA CYS A 93 6.25 -8.89 2.50
C CYS A 93 6.41 -10.38 2.88
N PRO A 94 6.59 -11.31 1.93
CA PRO A 94 6.63 -12.75 2.22
C PRO A 94 7.82 -13.20 3.10
N TYR A 95 8.83 -12.33 3.28
CA TYR A 95 10.04 -12.63 4.03
C TYR A 95 10.27 -11.69 5.21
N GLU A 96 9.22 -11.17 5.85
CA GLU A 96 9.40 -10.41 7.08
C GLU A 96 10.18 -11.23 8.10
N GLN A 97 11.46 -10.87 8.29
CA GLN A 97 12.16 -11.22 9.51
C GLN A 97 11.39 -10.47 10.59
N ARG A 98 10.66 -11.22 11.42
CA ARG A 98 10.04 -10.75 12.64
C ARG A 98 11.05 -9.88 13.41
N LYS A 99 11.05 -8.57 13.17
CA LYS A 99 11.50 -7.60 14.16
C LYS A 99 10.43 -7.67 15.22
N LYS A 100 10.58 -8.64 16.13
CA LYS A 100 9.97 -8.55 17.45
C LYS A 100 10.43 -7.21 18.00
N MET A 101 9.49 -6.28 18.03
CA MET A 101 9.62 -5.05 18.79
C MET A 101 9.68 -5.51 20.25
N PHE A 102 10.90 -5.67 20.76
CA PHE A 102 11.16 -5.83 22.20
C PHE A 102 11.10 -4.45 22.84
#